data_AF-A0A1V4SDU1-F1
#
_entry.id   AF-A0A1V4SDU1-F1
#
_cell.length_a   1.000
_cell.length_b   1.000
_cell.length_c   1.000
_cell.angle_alpha   90.00
_cell.angle_beta   90.00
_cell.angle_gamma   90.00
#
_symmetry.space_group_name_H-M   'P 1'
#
loop_
_entity.id
_entity.type
_entity.pdbx_description
1 polymer ?
#
loop_
_entity_poly.entity_id
_entity_poly.type
_entity_poly.pdbx_seq_one_letter_code
_entity_poly.pdbx_strand_id
1 'polypeptide(L)'
;MADASFISADIDKIAQFQEKSAEAITEFDAIKTKFDEINATLLGKWKGEGADAYKAETDHILEKIGGIKDILDGINNGVVNDIKDNYLKLDEQLSEFNKNPQSAE
;
A
#
# COMPACT_ATOMS: atom_id res chain seq x y z
N MET A 1 33.11 -17.18 -27.37
CA MET A 1 32.95 -16.43 -26.11
C MET A 1 31.46 -16.21 -25.97
N ALA A 2 30.84 -16.86 -25.00
CA ALA A 2 29.39 -16.77 -24.82
C ALA A 2 29.04 -15.32 -24.48
N ASP A 3 28.03 -14.78 -25.16
CA ASP A 3 27.40 -13.51 -24.85
C ASP A 3 27.12 -13.44 -23.34
N ALA A 4 27.95 -12.71 -22.59
CA ALA A 4 27.58 -12.27 -21.25
C ALA A 4 26.50 -11.20 -21.41
N SER A 5 25.26 -11.64 -21.70
CA SER A 5 24.11 -10.77 -21.73
C SER A 5 23.96 -10.16 -20.33
N PHE A 6 24.03 -8.83 -20.24
CA PHE A 6 23.81 -8.09 -18.99
C PHE A 6 22.46 -8.50 -18.39
N ILE A 7 22.48 -9.04 -17.17
CA ILE A 7 21.27 -9.49 -16.46
C ILE A 7 20.88 -8.42 -15.44
N SER A 8 19.60 -8.02 -15.42
CA SER A 8 19.02 -7.18 -14.36
C SER A 8 17.61 -7.65 -14.00
N ALA A 9 17.12 -7.26 -12.82
CA ALA A 9 15.75 -7.52 -12.41
C ALA A 9 14.81 -6.37 -12.83
N ASP A 10 13.72 -6.68 -13.55
CA ASP A 10 12.63 -5.72 -13.79
C ASP A 10 11.71 -5.67 -12.56
N ILE A 11 11.84 -4.59 -11.78
CA ILE A 11 11.06 -4.34 -10.58
C ILE A 11 10.05 -3.20 -10.74
N ASP A 12 9.90 -2.65 -11.95
CA ASP A 12 9.12 -1.44 -12.18
C ASP A 12 7.65 -1.63 -11.77
N LYS A 13 7.10 -2.82 -12.05
CA LYS A 13 5.73 -3.16 -11.65
C LYS A 13 5.54 -3.23 -10.13
N ILE A 14 6.56 -3.71 -9.41
CA ILE A 14 6.53 -3.80 -7.94
C ILE A 14 6.61 -2.40 -7.35
N ALA A 15 7.51 -1.56 -7.87
CA ALA A 15 7.64 -0.16 -7.47
C ALA A 15 6.36 0.64 -7.74
N GLN A 16 5.76 0.48 -8.93
CA GLN A 16 4.48 1.12 -9.29
C GLN A 16 3.33 0.65 -8.40
N PHE A 17 3.29 -0.63 -8.03
CA PHE A 17 2.27 -1.14 -7.10
C PHE A 17 2.43 -0.48 -5.73
N GLN A 18 3.67 -0.38 -5.22
CA GLN A 18 3.94 0.23 -3.92
C GLN A 18 3.48 1.70 -3.86
N GLU A 19 3.78 2.46 -4.91
CA GLU A 19 3.39 3.87 -5.03
C GLU A 19 1.87 4.02 -5.05
N LYS A 20 1.18 3.30 -5.95
CA LYS A 20 -0.28 3.33 -6.05
C LYS A 20 -0.98 2.88 -4.76
N SER A 21 -0.40 1.91 -4.06
CA SER A 21 -0.94 1.45 -2.79
C SER A 21 -0.81 2.53 -1.70
N ALA A 22 0.33 3.24 -1.65
CA ALA A 22 0.53 4.35 -0.71
C ALA A 22 -0.42 5.53 -0.99
N GLU A 23 -0.65 5.84 -2.27
CA GLU A 23 -1.66 6.83 -2.69
C GLU A 23 -3.05 6.40 -2.24
N ALA A 24 -3.45 5.15 -2.49
CA ALA A 24 -4.74 4.63 -2.08
C ALA A 24 -4.93 4.69 -0.55
N ILE A 25 -3.91 4.32 0.24
CA ILE A 25 -3.96 4.44 1.72
C ILE A 25 -4.24 5.89 2.14
N THR A 26 -3.55 6.86 1.51
CA THR A 26 -3.71 8.29 1.79
C THR A 26 -5.13 8.78 1.43
N GLU A 27 -5.64 8.36 0.28
CA GLU A 27 -7.01 8.68 -0.14
C GLU A 27 -8.06 8.09 0.82
N PHE A 28 -7.88 6.84 1.26
CA PHE A 28 -8.76 6.20 2.22
C PHE A 28 -8.80 6.96 3.56
N ASP A 29 -7.65 7.42 4.06
CA ASP A 29 -7.58 8.26 5.26
C ASP A 29 -8.32 9.59 5.09
N ALA A 30 -8.17 10.22 3.93
CA ALA A 30 -8.86 11.47 3.62
C ALA A 30 -10.38 11.28 3.55
N ILE A 31 -10.85 10.19 2.92
CA ILE A 31 -12.27 9.82 2.86
C ILE A 31 -12.83 9.57 4.26
N LYS A 32 -12.12 8.80 5.09
CA LYS A 32 -12.51 8.53 6.48
C LYS A 32 -12.68 9.83 7.27
N THR A 33 -11.71 10.73 7.16
CA THR A 33 -11.75 12.04 7.83
C THR A 33 -12.94 12.87 7.38
N LYS A 34 -13.19 12.95 6.06
CA LYS A 34 -14.32 13.70 5.52
C LYS A 34 -15.67 13.10 5.91
N PHE A 35 -15.77 11.77 5.94
CA PHE A 35 -16.97 11.07 6.36
C PHE A 35 -17.28 11.37 7.84
N ASP A 36 -16.28 11.29 8.70
CA ASP A 36 -16.42 11.62 10.13
C ASP A 36 -16.86 13.08 10.36
N GLU A 37 -16.24 14.04 9.66
CA GLU A 37 -16.60 15.46 9.71
C GLU A 37 -18.06 15.73 9.30
N ILE A 38 -18.52 15.09 8.22
CA ILE A 38 -19.90 15.20 7.73
C ILE A 38 -20.87 14.64 8.76
N ASN A 39 -20.59 13.46 9.30
CA ASN A 39 -21.45 12.80 10.27
C ASN A 39 -21.53 13.59 11.58
N ALA A 40 -20.39 14.10 12.07
CA ALA A 40 -20.35 14.95 13.25
C ALA A 40 -21.19 16.23 13.07
N THR A 41 -21.12 16.85 11.89
CA THR A 41 -21.91 18.06 11.56
C THR A 41 -23.40 17.75 11.52
N LEU A 42 -23.80 16.63 10.92
CA LEU A 42 -25.20 16.23 10.80
C LEU A 42 -25.80 15.86 12.17
N LEU A 43 -25.13 15.00 12.92
CA LEU A 43 -25.56 14.54 14.25
C LEU A 43 -25.46 15.63 15.32
N GLY A 44 -24.69 16.68 15.08
CA GLY A 44 -24.72 17.90 15.89
C GLY A 44 -26.06 18.64 15.80
N LYS A 45 -26.73 18.58 14.64
CA LYS A 45 -27.97 19.31 14.35
C LYS A 45 -29.23 18.44 14.40
N TRP A 46 -29.09 17.13 14.26
CA TRP A 46 -30.19 16.16 14.24
C TRP A 46 -30.14 15.23 15.45
N LYS A 47 -31.28 15.06 16.14
CA LYS A 47 -31.43 14.27 17.38
C LYS A 47 -32.69 13.39 17.30
N GLY A 48 -32.73 12.35 18.13
CA GLY A 48 -33.83 11.38 18.24
C GLY A 48 -33.47 10.02 17.66
N GLU A 49 -34.38 9.05 17.74
CA GLU A 49 -34.13 7.65 17.38
C GLU A 49 -33.56 7.45 15.97
N GLY A 50 -34.01 8.26 15.00
CA GLY A 50 -33.46 8.22 13.64
C GLY A 50 -32.00 8.64 13.56
N ALA A 51 -31.58 9.61 14.37
CA ALA A 51 -30.18 10.05 14.46
C ALA A 51 -29.32 8.97 15.13
N ASP A 52 -29.85 8.27 16.13
CA ASP A 52 -29.14 7.18 16.81
C ASP A 52 -28.93 5.98 15.87
N ALA A 53 -29.97 5.60 15.11
CA ALA A 53 -29.86 4.55 14.08
C ALA A 53 -28.87 4.93 12.97
N TYR A 54 -28.91 6.17 12.51
CA TYR A 54 -27.94 6.68 11.53
C TYR A 54 -26.51 6.63 12.09
N LYS A 55 -26.30 7.06 13.35
CA LYS A 55 -24.99 7.02 13.99
C LYS A 55 -24.44 5.59 14.01
N ALA A 56 -25.25 4.61 14.41
CA ALA A 56 -24.82 3.22 14.45
C ALA A 56 -24.35 2.71 13.07
N GLU A 57 -25.06 3.06 12.00
CA GLU A 57 -24.64 2.70 10.65
C GLU A 57 -23.34 3.41 10.25
N THR A 58 -23.21 4.70 10.56
CA THR A 58 -21.98 5.45 10.25
C THR A 58 -20.77 4.95 11.02
N ASP A 59 -20.93 4.56 12.28
CA ASP A 59 -19.85 3.98 13.10
C ASP A 59 -19.39 2.65 12.48
N HIS A 60 -20.33 1.81 12.05
CA HIS A 60 -20.05 0.52 11.41
C HIS A 60 -19.34 0.70 10.05
N ILE A 61 -19.70 1.73 9.27
CA ILE A 61 -18.98 2.09 8.03
C ILE A 61 -17.54 2.54 8.36
N LEU A 62 -17.35 3.38 9.37
CA LEU A 62 -16.03 3.86 9.80
C LEU A 62 -15.11 2.71 10.25
N GLU A 63 -15.66 1.72 10.97
CA GLU A 63 -14.94 0.51 11.39
C GLU A 63 -14.44 -0.28 10.16
N LYS A 64 -15.31 -0.50 9.17
CA LYS A 64 -14.94 -1.21 7.93
C LYS A 64 -13.89 -0.46 7.12
N ILE A 65 -14.02 0.86 7.01
CA ILE A 65 -13.02 1.70 6.32
C ILE A 65 -11.67 1.60 7.02
N GLY A 66 -11.64 1.60 8.36
CA GLY A 66 -10.42 1.39 9.13
C GLY A 66 -9.75 0.05 8.81
N GLY A 67 -10.50 -1.05 8.80
CA GLY A 67 -9.95 -2.37 8.49
C GLY A 67 -9.37 -2.50 7.08
N ILE A 68 -9.97 -1.83 6.07
CA ILE A 68 -9.44 -1.82 4.70
C ILE A 68 -8.07 -1.12 4.65
N LYS A 69 -7.93 -0.01 5.37
CA LYS A 69 -6.65 0.70 5.46
C LYS A 69 -5.57 -0.20 6.05
N ASP A 70 -5.85 -0.86 7.18
CA ASP A 70 -4.87 -1.73 7.84
C ASP A 70 -4.40 -2.87 6.93
N ILE A 71 -5.31 -3.43 6.11
CA ILE A 71 -4.98 -4.44 5.10
C ILE A 71 -4.06 -3.87 4.02
N LEU A 72 -4.39 -2.70 3.47
CA LEU A 72 -3.58 -2.05 2.44
C LEU A 72 -2.18 -1.68 2.97
N ASP A 73 -2.11 -1.17 4.20
CA ASP A 73 -0.85 -0.87 4.89
C ASP A 73 -0.02 -2.15 5.09
N GLY A 74 -0.65 -3.26 5.53
CA GLY A 74 0.04 -4.54 5.73
C GLY A 74 0.59 -5.14 4.43
N ILE A 75 -0.15 -5.03 3.33
CA ILE A 75 0.31 -5.48 2.01
C ILE A 75 1.46 -4.59 1.52
N ASN A 76 1.30 -3.27 1.60
CA ASN A 76 2.26 -2.32 1.04
C ASN A 76 3.57 -2.28 1.84
N ASN A 77 3.47 -2.12 3.16
CA ASN A 77 4.62 -1.93 4.03
C ASN A 77 5.28 -3.24 4.46
N GLY A 78 4.57 -4.37 4.37
CA GLY A 78 5.11 -5.70 4.62
C GLY A 78 5.52 -6.38 3.33
N VAL A 79 4.57 -7.07 2.69
CA VAL A 79 4.84 -8.02 1.60
C VAL A 79 5.51 -7.34 0.39
N VAL A 80 5.01 -6.19 -0.05
CA VAL A 80 5.54 -5.52 -1.25
C VAL A 80 6.93 -4.95 -1.02
N ASN A 81 7.16 -4.32 0.15
CA ASN A 81 8.49 -3.88 0.55
C ASN A 81 9.48 -5.04 0.64
N ASP A 82 9.10 -6.15 1.28
CA ASP A 82 9.97 -7.33 1.41
C ASP A 82 10.34 -7.91 0.04
N ILE A 83 9.37 -7.98 -0.88
CA ILE A 83 9.60 -8.42 -2.26
C ILE A 83 10.59 -7.47 -2.94
N LYS A 84 10.34 -6.15 -2.87
CA LYS A 84 11.21 -5.14 -3.49
C LYS A 84 12.64 -5.21 -2.95
N ASP A 85 12.81 -5.31 -1.63
CA ASP A 85 14.12 -5.37 -0.98
C ASP A 85 14.90 -6.63 -1.39
N ASN A 86 14.21 -7.77 -1.52
CA ASN A 86 14.83 -8.99 -2.00
C ASN A 86 15.25 -8.89 -3.48
N TYR A 87 14.43 -8.26 -4.32
CA TYR A 87 14.81 -8.03 -5.72
C TYR A 87 15.95 -7.02 -5.87
N LEU A 88 16.00 -5.97 -5.05
CA LEU A 88 17.12 -5.02 -5.04
C LEU A 88 18.44 -5.70 -4.66
N LYS A 89 18.42 -6.61 -3.68
CA LYS A 89 19.59 -7.44 -3.34
C LYS A 89 20.02 -8.36 -4.48
N LEU A 90 19.05 -8.96 -5.18
CA LEU A 90 19.35 -9.77 -6.37
C LEU A 90 19.97 -8.91 -7.48
N ASP A 91 19.46 -7.70 -7.71
CA ASP A 91 20.00 -6.79 -8.71
C ASP A 91 21.43 -6.33 -8.37
N GLU A 92 21.74 -6.09 -7.09
CA GLU A 92 23.11 -5.85 -6.63
C GLU A 92 24.05 -7.04 -6.93
N GLN A 93 23.61 -8.26 -6.61
CA GLN A 93 24.38 -9.48 -6.90
C GLN A 93 24.60 -9.68 -8.42
N LEU A 94 23.57 -9.40 -9.23
CA LEU A 94 23.67 -9.45 -10.68
C LEU A 94 24.61 -8.38 -11.22
N SER A 95 24.61 -7.18 -10.63
CA SER A 95 25.55 -6.10 -10.95
C SER A 95 27.00 -6.49 -10.65
N GLU A 96 27.25 -7.14 -9.51
CA GLU A 96 28.56 -7.71 -9.18
C GLU A 96 28.99 -8.79 -10.17
N PHE A 97 28.09 -9.71 -10.52
CA PHE A 97 28.33 -10.73 -11.54
C PHE A 97 28.67 -10.11 -12.90
N ASN A 98 27.90 -9.12 -13.35
CA ASN A 98 28.11 -8.44 -14.62
C ASN A 98 29.46 -7.72 -14.69
N LYS A 99 30.03 -7.28 -13.55
CA LYS A 99 31.37 -6.67 -13.48
C LYS A 99 32.49 -7.69 -13.67
N ASN A 100 32.29 -8.96 -13.30
CA ASN A 100 33.29 -10.02 -13.48
C ASN A 100 32.65 -11.39 -13.78
N PRO A 101 32.08 -11.57 -14.99
CA PRO A 101 31.24 -12.73 -15.32
C PRO A 101 31.98 -14.07 -15.40
N GLN A 102 33.32 -14.06 -15.31
CA GLN A 102 34.17 -15.27 -15.33
C GLN A 102 34.46 -15.86 -13.94
N SER A 103 33.95 -15.26 -12.85
CA SER A 103 34.25 -15.68 -11.48
C SER A 103 33.23 -16.65 -10.86
N ALA A 104 32.16 -16.99 -11.60
CA ALA A 104 31.25 -18.08 -11.23
C ALA A 104 31.72 -19.39 -11.87
N GLU A 105 32.69 -20.05 -11.23
CA GLU A 105 32.91 -21.50 -11.37
C GLU A 105 32.24 -22.25 -10.20
#